data_AF-A0A173SXE3-F1
#
_entry.id   AF-A0A173SXE3-F1
#
_cell.length_a   1.000
_cell.length_b   1.000
_cell.length_c   1.000
_cell.angle_alpha   90.00
_cell.angle_beta   90.00
_cell.angle_gamma   90.00
#
_symmetry.space_group_name_H-M   'P 1'
#
loop_
_entity.id
_entity.type
_entity.pdbx_description
1 polymer ?
#
loop_
_entity_poly.entity_id
_entity_poly.type
_entity_poly.pdbx_seq_one_letter_code
_entity_poly.pdbx_strand_id
1 'polypeptide(L)'
;MEKNREMLKEIEKKRKELGLSQVELAKRIGFSRGYYNMLVHGKKPVSDKLADQLQNVLQEYRKEKESGYGTRTEDPADCFRTADDVWNAGETGEMADEYIEENEDSIAFDPVEWITNLETRRKSYGVSQSEYAETAGINRSYYSVLLTGKKRATKKLLEHLEMVLEIFNPDKEMEILFDYVRIRFATTDERRVIEDAMNIRMQYMIEEAHSFYGYGRQYIYGDITVMVSPEHEKGILLELKGKGCRQFEAFLKVQKRTWYDFFRTAREMGAVFKRIDIAINDRAGILNIPELIVKCRRDECITIFHSYKDYQSGELIRNREKDAASMGNTLYLGSLKSEIYFCIYEKDYEQYVKNGTPLDEAETKNRFEIRLKDERAEVAVDDLLEMEDVACTAYSIINHYVRFVDADPEKECRNWPLNERWVWFLNGQYRSIKLTTKPEEYTLDRTLLWLTRQVAPSLKMVQKLDDLRGTRLAKDMIEEANLSPHHKKILKQQQAALDDVVTARQKGRKWIDDLKQEYMES
;
A
#
# COMPACT_ATOMS: atom_id res chain seq x y z
N MET A 1 32.08 8.17 1.25
CA MET A 1 31.81 9.04 0.08
C MET A 1 32.93 8.99 -0.96
N GLU A 2 34.20 9.24 -0.60
CA GLU A 2 35.37 9.13 -1.51
C GLU A 2 35.51 7.70 -2.10
N LYS A 3 35.54 6.70 -1.22
CA LYS A 3 35.63 5.26 -1.55
C LYS A 3 34.56 4.81 -2.55
N ASN A 4 33.32 5.26 -2.39
CA ASN A 4 32.19 4.83 -3.22
C ASN A 4 32.19 5.54 -4.59
N ARG A 5 32.83 6.73 -4.70
CA ARG A 5 33.08 7.41 -5.98
C ARG A 5 34.20 6.74 -6.77
N GLU A 6 35.26 6.27 -6.11
CA GLU A 6 36.33 5.51 -6.77
C GLU A 6 35.82 4.17 -7.29
N MET A 7 35.01 3.47 -6.48
CA MET A 7 34.39 2.21 -6.86
C MET A 7 33.43 2.35 -8.06
N LEU A 8 32.63 3.43 -8.12
CA LEU A 8 31.81 3.76 -9.29
C LEU A 8 32.63 4.03 -10.55
N LYS A 9 33.78 4.70 -10.43
CA LYS A 9 34.70 4.92 -11.56
C LYS A 9 35.25 3.57 -12.08
N GLU A 10 35.55 2.64 -11.17
CA GLU A 10 36.00 1.30 -11.53
C GLU A 10 34.89 0.49 -12.22
N ILE A 11 33.65 0.57 -11.73
CA ILE A 11 32.46 -0.02 -12.34
C ILE A 11 32.23 0.54 -13.75
N GLU A 12 32.31 1.86 -13.94
CA GLU A 12 32.20 2.49 -15.27
C GLU A 12 33.32 2.08 -16.23
N LYS A 13 34.54 1.88 -15.71
CA LYS A 13 35.67 1.38 -16.50
C LYS A 13 35.40 -0.04 -16.98
N LYS A 14 35.03 -0.95 -16.07
CA LYS A 14 34.70 -2.36 -16.39
C LYS A 14 33.51 -2.48 -17.35
N ARG A 15 32.48 -1.64 -17.17
CA ARG A 15 31.34 -1.56 -18.09
C ARG A 15 31.80 -1.25 -19.52
N LYS A 16 32.65 -0.24 -19.69
CA LYS A 16 33.19 0.16 -21.01
C LYS A 16 34.06 -0.94 -21.62
N GLU A 17 34.91 -1.60 -20.83
CA GLU A 17 35.74 -2.72 -21.28
C GLU A 17 34.90 -3.91 -21.77
N LEU A 18 33.74 -4.15 -21.15
CA LEU A 18 32.82 -5.20 -21.56
C LEU A 18 31.94 -4.82 -22.77
N GLY A 19 31.90 -3.55 -23.16
CA GLY A 19 31.07 -3.04 -24.25
C GLY A 19 29.60 -2.80 -23.87
N LEU A 20 29.27 -2.87 -22.57
CA LEU A 20 27.91 -2.76 -22.07
C LEU A 20 27.46 -1.28 -22.05
N SER A 21 26.27 -0.95 -22.56
CA SER A 21 25.77 0.44 -22.50
C SER A 21 25.32 0.81 -21.08
N GLN A 22 25.28 2.11 -20.75
CA GLN A 22 24.74 2.56 -19.44
C GLN A 22 23.26 2.20 -19.27
N VAL A 23 22.50 2.21 -20.37
CA VAL A 23 21.08 1.82 -20.38
C VAL A 23 20.93 0.34 -20.05
N GLU A 24 21.81 -0.49 -20.57
CA GLU A 24 21.74 -1.94 -20.43
C GLU A 24 22.19 -2.41 -19.04
N LEU A 25 23.24 -1.79 -18.49
CA LEU A 25 23.62 -2.02 -17.09
C LEU A 25 22.52 -1.56 -16.13
N ALA A 26 21.90 -0.41 -16.40
CA ALA A 26 20.78 0.08 -15.61
C ALA A 26 19.61 -0.90 -15.64
N LYS A 27 19.20 -1.37 -16.83
CA LYS A 27 18.11 -2.35 -16.98
C LYS A 27 18.38 -3.66 -16.24
N ARG A 28 19.61 -4.19 -16.31
CA ARG A 28 19.99 -5.45 -15.63
C ARG A 28 19.94 -5.38 -14.10
N ILE A 29 20.03 -4.17 -13.53
CA ILE A 29 19.94 -3.92 -12.08
C ILE A 29 18.51 -3.48 -11.68
N GLY A 30 17.61 -3.31 -12.65
CA GLY A 30 16.26 -2.79 -12.40
C GLY A 30 16.22 -1.27 -12.19
N PHE A 31 17.21 -0.54 -12.71
CA PHE A 31 17.30 0.92 -12.64
C PHE A 31 16.87 1.59 -13.94
N SER A 32 16.33 2.80 -13.80
CA SER A 32 16.18 3.71 -14.94
C SER A 32 17.54 4.29 -15.34
N ARG A 33 17.69 4.65 -16.63
CA ARG A 33 18.88 5.36 -17.14
C ARG A 33 19.17 6.63 -16.34
N GLY A 34 18.13 7.35 -15.95
CA GLY A 34 18.23 8.57 -15.15
C GLY A 34 18.84 8.32 -13.77
N TYR A 35 18.40 7.28 -13.06
CA TYR A 35 18.95 6.93 -11.75
C TYR A 35 20.42 6.53 -11.84
N TYR A 36 20.77 5.68 -12.81
CA TYR A 36 22.17 5.30 -13.04
C TYR A 36 23.06 6.52 -13.32
N ASN A 37 22.58 7.48 -14.13
CA ASN A 37 23.29 8.73 -14.37
C ASN A 37 23.48 9.56 -13.09
N MET A 38 22.50 9.58 -12.18
CA MET A 38 22.65 10.28 -10.89
C MET A 38 23.73 9.65 -10.01
N LEU A 39 23.89 8.32 -10.04
CA LEU A 39 24.98 7.62 -9.35
C LEU A 39 26.34 7.98 -9.98
N VAL A 40 26.46 7.86 -11.31
CA VAL A 40 27.70 8.13 -12.05
C VAL A 40 28.17 9.58 -11.89
N HIS A 41 27.24 10.53 -11.87
CA HIS A 41 27.55 11.95 -11.69
C HIS A 41 27.65 12.38 -10.21
N GLY A 42 27.58 11.42 -9.27
CA GLY A 42 27.73 11.68 -7.83
C GLY A 42 26.64 12.56 -7.22
N LYS A 43 25.46 12.62 -7.88
CA LYS A 43 24.26 13.32 -7.40
C LYS A 43 23.46 12.50 -6.40
N LYS A 44 23.66 11.17 -6.36
CA LYS A 44 23.17 10.27 -5.31
C LYS A 44 24.30 9.42 -4.74
N PRO A 45 24.29 9.12 -3.42
CA PRO A 45 25.26 8.22 -2.82
C PRO A 45 24.99 6.77 -3.26
N VAL A 46 26.05 5.99 -3.42
CA VAL A 46 25.99 4.55 -3.65
C VAL A 46 26.30 3.84 -2.33
N SER A 47 25.44 2.93 -1.90
CA SER A 47 25.70 2.03 -0.77
C SER A 47 26.61 0.89 -1.17
N ASP A 48 27.27 0.25 -0.20
CA ASP A 48 28.19 -0.86 -0.46
C ASP A 48 27.43 -2.05 -1.11
N LYS A 49 26.23 -2.36 -0.62
CA LYS A 49 25.32 -3.37 -1.21
C LYS A 49 24.98 -3.08 -2.68
N LEU A 50 24.77 -1.80 -3.02
CA LEU A 50 24.47 -1.41 -4.40
C LEU A 50 25.71 -1.53 -5.30
N ALA A 51 26.89 -1.21 -4.77
CA ALA A 51 28.13 -1.42 -5.49
C ALA A 51 28.42 -2.90 -5.75
N ASP A 52 28.12 -3.77 -4.78
CA ASP A 52 28.23 -5.22 -4.94
C ASP A 52 27.26 -5.74 -6.00
N GLN A 53 26.02 -5.24 -6.03
CA GLN A 53 25.06 -5.56 -7.09
C GLN A 53 25.57 -5.14 -8.48
N LEU A 54 26.11 -3.93 -8.62
CA LEU A 54 26.73 -3.44 -9.85
C LEU A 54 27.89 -4.32 -10.30
N GLN A 55 28.74 -4.77 -9.38
CA GLN A 55 29.85 -5.66 -9.69
C GLN A 55 29.39 -7.07 -10.09
N ASN A 56 28.38 -7.62 -9.40
CA ASN A 56 27.83 -8.93 -9.71
C ASN A 56 27.25 -8.99 -11.13
N VAL A 57 26.47 -7.97 -11.51
CA VAL A 57 25.91 -7.89 -12.88
C VAL A 57 27.01 -7.78 -13.94
N LEU A 58 28.10 -7.06 -13.67
CA LEU A 58 29.24 -7.00 -14.59
C LEU A 58 29.99 -8.34 -14.69
N GLN A 59 30.11 -9.08 -13.57
CA GLN A 59 30.71 -10.42 -13.58
C GLN A 59 29.85 -11.44 -14.33
N GLU A 60 28.54 -11.40 -14.16
CA GLU A 60 27.59 -12.24 -14.90
C GLU A 60 27.66 -11.95 -16.39
N TYR A 61 27.61 -10.67 -16.78
CA TYR A 61 27.73 -10.28 -18.19
C TYR A 61 29.06 -10.70 -18.83
N ARG A 62 30.15 -10.65 -18.06
CA ARG A 62 31.45 -11.16 -18.52
C ARG A 62 31.41 -12.66 -18.79
N LYS A 63 30.80 -13.45 -17.90
CA LYS A 63 30.62 -14.91 -18.08
C LYS A 63 29.73 -15.22 -19.28
N GLU A 64 28.69 -14.42 -19.53
CA GLU A 64 27.84 -14.54 -20.73
C GLU A 64 28.69 -14.34 -22.01
N LYS A 65 29.56 -13.32 -22.03
CA LYS A 65 30.43 -13.01 -23.17
C LYS A 65 31.52 -14.06 -23.40
N GLU A 66 32.11 -14.59 -22.34
CA GLU A 66 33.16 -15.62 -22.39
C GLU A 66 32.61 -17.02 -22.76
N SER A 67 31.34 -17.30 -22.48
CA SER A 67 30.68 -18.57 -22.82
C SER A 67 30.17 -18.66 -24.27
N GLY A 68 30.40 -17.63 -25.10
CA GLY A 68 30.09 -17.65 -26.53
C GLY A 68 28.61 -17.45 -26.88
N TYR A 69 27.76 -17.11 -25.92
CA TYR A 69 26.39 -16.63 -26.19
C TYR A 69 26.44 -15.17 -26.66
N GLY A 70 26.74 -14.98 -27.95
CA GLY A 70 26.79 -13.66 -28.56
C GLY A 70 25.38 -13.06 -28.72
N THR A 71 25.07 -11.99 -27.99
CA THR A 71 24.05 -11.03 -28.43
C THR A 71 24.56 -10.37 -29.70
N ARG A 72 23.84 -10.60 -30.80
CA ARG A 72 24.03 -9.88 -32.07
C ARG A 72 23.89 -8.39 -31.78
N THR A 73 24.91 -7.60 -32.10
CA THR A 73 24.77 -6.14 -32.21
C THR A 73 23.88 -5.86 -33.42
N GLU A 74 22.62 -5.56 -33.18
CA GLU A 74 21.74 -5.04 -34.23
C GLU A 74 21.98 -3.54 -34.40
N ASP A 75 22.14 -3.14 -35.66
CA ASP A 75 22.36 -1.77 -36.11
C ASP A 75 21.17 -0.89 -35.69
N PRO A 76 21.35 0.26 -35.01
CA PRO A 76 20.26 1.07 -34.47
C PRO A 76 19.29 1.69 -35.49
N ALA A 77 19.49 1.43 -36.79
CA ALA A 77 18.69 1.97 -37.88
C ALA A 77 17.55 1.03 -38.35
N ASP A 78 17.55 -0.26 -38.01
CA ASP A 78 16.64 -1.25 -38.64
C ASP A 78 15.58 -1.87 -37.72
N CYS A 79 15.37 -1.34 -36.51
CA CYS A 79 14.31 -1.78 -35.60
C CYS A 79 13.53 -0.61 -35.00
N PHE A 80 12.94 0.20 -35.88
CA PHE A 80 11.80 1.04 -35.52
C PHE A 80 10.58 0.56 -36.30
N ARG A 81 9.83 -0.36 -35.68
CA ARG A 81 8.39 -0.41 -35.95
C ARG A 81 7.75 0.62 -35.05
N THR A 82 7.08 1.59 -35.66
CA THR A 82 6.28 2.57 -34.92
C THR A 82 5.07 1.86 -34.31
N ALA A 83 4.46 2.44 -33.28
CA ALA A 83 3.24 1.87 -32.69
C ALA A 83 2.08 1.73 -33.71
N ASP A 84 2.14 2.46 -34.83
CA ASP A 84 1.21 2.30 -35.96
C ASP A 84 1.41 0.95 -36.67
N ASP A 85 2.61 0.36 -36.70
CA ASP A 85 2.91 -0.88 -37.42
C ASP A 85 2.45 -2.15 -36.68
N VAL A 86 2.24 -2.07 -35.36
CA VAL A 86 1.71 -3.16 -34.53
C VAL A 86 0.18 -3.17 -34.52
N TRP A 87 -0.45 -2.00 -34.72
CA TRP A 87 -1.91 -1.85 -34.73
C TRP A 87 -2.56 -1.93 -36.11
N ASN A 88 -1.80 -1.83 -37.21
CA ASN A 88 -2.29 -1.93 -38.59
C ASN A 88 -2.29 -3.36 -39.19
N ALA A 89 -1.93 -4.40 -38.43
CA ALA A 89 -1.86 -5.77 -38.95
C ALA A 89 -3.25 -6.45 -39.19
N GLY A 90 -4.32 -5.67 -39.25
CA GLY A 90 -5.69 -6.16 -39.36
C GLY A 90 -6.59 -5.43 -40.35
N GLU A 91 -6.06 -4.66 -41.31
CA GLU A 91 -6.89 -4.01 -42.34
C GLU A 91 -6.22 -4.09 -43.72
N THR A 92 -6.36 -5.24 -44.37
CA THR A 92 -6.35 -5.32 -45.83
C THR A 92 -7.78 -5.61 -46.28
N GLY A 93 -8.56 -4.54 -46.43
CA GLY A 93 -9.89 -4.57 -47.03
C GLY A 93 -10.17 -3.16 -47.56
N GLU A 94 -10.45 -3.08 -48.86
CA GLU A 94 -10.66 -1.83 -49.59
C GLU A 94 -11.74 -0.95 -48.96
N MET A 95 -11.52 0.37 -49.01
CA MET A 95 -12.46 1.39 -48.57
C MET A 95 -13.82 1.25 -49.27
N ALA A 96 -14.89 1.22 -48.48
CA ALA A 96 -16.21 1.63 -48.91
C ALA A 96 -16.71 2.70 -47.94
N ASP A 97 -16.97 3.90 -48.47
CA ASP A 97 -17.60 5.01 -47.77
C ASP A 97 -19.00 4.60 -47.29
N GLU A 98 -19.17 4.32 -46.00
CA GLU A 98 -20.47 4.31 -45.35
C GLU A 98 -20.52 5.42 -44.28
N TYR A 99 -21.30 6.45 -44.60
CA TYR A 99 -21.78 7.44 -43.64
C TYR A 99 -22.60 6.72 -42.56
N ILE A 100 -22.11 6.70 -41.33
CA ILE A 100 -22.90 6.30 -40.17
C ILE A 100 -23.62 7.56 -39.65
N GLU A 101 -24.95 7.56 -39.77
CA GLU A 101 -25.84 8.58 -39.21
C GLU A 101 -25.65 8.68 -37.68
N GLU A 102 -25.46 9.91 -37.21
CA GLU A 102 -25.37 10.28 -35.81
C GLU A 102 -26.70 9.99 -35.10
N ASN A 103 -26.67 9.13 -34.07
CA ASN A 103 -27.76 9.08 -33.10
C ASN A 103 -27.58 10.19 -32.06
N GLU A 104 -28.57 11.07 -32.01
CA GLU A 104 -28.74 12.20 -31.09
C GLU A 104 -28.83 11.74 -29.64
N ASP A 105 -27.69 11.72 -28.93
CA ASP A 105 -27.60 11.94 -27.47
C ASP A 105 -26.14 12.08 -26.96
N SER A 106 -25.17 12.33 -27.85
CA SER A 106 -23.77 12.53 -27.45
C SER A 106 -23.45 14.01 -27.24
N ILE A 107 -23.09 14.38 -26.01
CA ILE A 107 -22.33 15.61 -25.73
C ILE A 107 -21.17 15.65 -26.73
N ALA A 108 -21.06 16.73 -27.50
CA ALA A 108 -20.03 16.88 -28.54
C ALA A 108 -18.64 16.68 -27.93
N PHE A 109 -18.01 15.55 -28.23
CA PHE A 109 -16.65 15.23 -27.80
C PHE A 109 -15.68 16.05 -28.65
N ASP A 110 -15.10 17.12 -28.09
CA ASP A 110 -14.00 17.85 -28.73
C ASP A 110 -12.64 17.33 -28.22
N PRO A 111 -11.91 16.54 -29.03
CA PRO A 111 -10.59 16.03 -28.64
C PRO A 111 -9.58 17.14 -28.37
N VAL A 112 -9.76 18.33 -28.95
CA VAL A 112 -8.85 19.48 -28.79
C VAL A 112 -9.03 20.12 -27.42
N GLU A 113 -10.28 20.34 -26.98
CA GLU A 113 -10.59 20.83 -25.64
C GLU A 113 -10.06 19.85 -24.56
N TRP A 114 -10.30 18.56 -24.77
CA TRP A 114 -9.86 17.51 -23.85
C TRP A 114 -8.34 17.45 -23.68
N ILE A 115 -7.59 17.47 -24.80
CA ILE A 115 -6.12 17.47 -24.79
C ILE A 115 -5.55 18.77 -24.18
N THR A 116 -6.23 19.91 -24.39
CA THR A 116 -5.84 21.20 -23.82
C THR A 116 -6.03 21.21 -22.29
N ASN A 117 -7.11 20.60 -21.79
CA ASN A 117 -7.33 20.41 -20.36
C ASN A 117 -6.23 19.54 -19.73
N LEU A 118 -5.91 18.41 -20.36
CA LEU A 118 -4.79 17.53 -19.98
C LEU A 118 -3.47 18.32 -19.85
N GLU A 119 -3.13 19.12 -20.86
CA GLU A 119 -1.88 19.90 -20.88
C GLU A 119 -1.83 20.94 -19.77
N THR A 120 -2.97 21.58 -19.48
CA THR A 120 -3.10 22.56 -18.40
C THR A 120 -2.83 21.90 -17.05
N ARG A 121 -3.45 20.75 -16.80
CA ARG A 121 -3.27 20.00 -15.55
C ARG A 121 -1.87 19.43 -15.40
N ARG A 122 -1.31 18.88 -16.49
CA ARG A 122 0.09 18.42 -16.55
C ARG A 122 1.06 19.53 -16.12
N LYS A 123 0.84 20.76 -16.62
CA LYS A 123 1.64 21.92 -16.22
C LYS A 123 1.43 22.30 -14.76
N SER A 124 0.19 22.28 -14.25
CA SER A 124 -0.07 22.58 -12.84
C SER A 124 0.56 21.56 -11.88
N TYR A 125 0.71 20.31 -12.31
CA TYR A 125 1.41 19.27 -11.55
C TYR A 125 2.95 19.40 -11.65
N GLY A 126 3.47 20.37 -12.40
CA GLY A 126 4.92 20.60 -12.55
C GLY A 126 5.65 19.56 -13.38
N VAL A 127 4.94 18.68 -14.08
CA VAL A 127 5.52 17.62 -14.92
C VAL A 127 6.04 18.23 -16.23
N SER A 128 7.11 17.68 -16.80
CA SER A 128 7.57 18.08 -18.14
C SER A 128 6.88 17.29 -19.27
N GLN A 129 6.80 17.81 -20.49
CA GLN A 129 6.21 17.06 -21.61
C GLN A 129 6.99 15.78 -21.92
N SER A 130 8.32 15.83 -21.77
CA SER A 130 9.19 14.68 -22.04
C SER A 130 8.96 13.57 -21.01
N GLU A 131 8.90 13.94 -19.73
CA GLU A 131 8.61 13.02 -18.64
C GLU A 131 7.21 12.41 -18.78
N TYR A 132 6.21 13.22 -19.10
CA TYR A 132 4.84 12.75 -19.29
C TYR A 132 4.71 11.81 -20.48
N ALA A 133 5.29 12.14 -21.64
CA ALA A 133 5.25 11.29 -22.83
C ALA A 133 6.02 9.98 -22.64
N GLU A 134 7.19 10.03 -21.99
CA GLU A 134 7.95 8.83 -21.60
C GLU A 134 7.14 7.93 -20.67
N THR A 135 6.42 8.53 -19.72
CA THR A 135 5.54 7.81 -18.78
C THR A 135 4.30 7.25 -19.45
N ALA A 136 3.79 7.91 -20.49
CA ALA A 136 2.68 7.39 -21.27
C ALA A 136 3.13 6.35 -22.32
N GLY A 137 4.43 6.04 -22.43
CA GLY A 137 4.95 5.12 -23.44
C GLY A 137 4.84 5.63 -24.87
N ILE A 138 4.68 6.95 -25.08
CA ILE A 138 4.52 7.56 -26.40
C ILE A 138 5.69 8.47 -26.75
N ASN A 139 5.90 8.69 -28.05
CA ASN A 139 6.91 9.65 -28.50
C ASN A 139 6.49 11.08 -28.11
N ARG A 140 7.41 11.87 -27.54
CA ARG A 140 7.18 13.27 -27.20
C ARG A 140 6.78 14.13 -28.41
N SER A 141 7.31 13.85 -29.60
CA SER A 141 6.89 14.53 -30.83
C SER A 141 5.44 14.20 -31.19
N TYR A 142 5.04 12.93 -31.02
CA TYR A 142 3.66 12.50 -31.22
C TYR A 142 2.71 13.17 -30.22
N TYR A 143 3.07 13.24 -28.94
CA TYR A 143 2.30 14.01 -27.94
C TYR A 143 2.14 15.48 -28.36
N SER A 144 3.21 16.11 -28.87
CA SER A 144 3.14 17.48 -29.38
C SER A 144 2.20 17.63 -30.58
N VAL A 145 2.13 16.63 -31.47
CA VAL A 145 1.20 16.63 -32.61
C VAL A 145 -0.24 16.56 -32.12
N LEU A 146 -0.52 15.73 -31.11
CA LEU A 146 -1.83 15.64 -30.45
C LEU A 146 -2.24 16.98 -29.83
N LEU A 147 -1.34 17.65 -29.10
CA LEU A 147 -1.57 18.98 -28.51
C LEU A 147 -1.96 20.04 -29.55
N THR A 148 -1.41 19.95 -30.76
CA THR A 148 -1.70 20.90 -31.85
C THR A 148 -2.96 20.56 -32.65
N GLY A 149 -3.66 19.46 -32.33
CA GLY A 149 -4.83 19.00 -33.07
C GLY A 149 -4.54 18.45 -34.46
N LYS A 150 -3.25 18.25 -34.82
CA LYS A 150 -2.83 17.77 -36.14
C LYS A 150 -3.10 16.28 -36.39
N LYS A 151 -3.23 15.49 -35.31
CA LYS A 151 -3.75 14.12 -35.34
C LYS A 151 -4.81 13.99 -34.25
N ARG A 152 -5.88 13.23 -34.53
CA ARG A 152 -6.88 12.86 -33.53
C ARG A 152 -6.38 11.65 -32.74
N ALA A 153 -6.50 11.71 -31.42
CA ALA A 153 -6.26 10.57 -30.55
C ALA A 153 -7.50 9.68 -30.49
N THR A 154 -7.30 8.38 -30.32
CA THR A 154 -8.39 7.44 -30.05
C THR A 154 -8.87 7.62 -28.61
N LYS A 155 -10.15 7.27 -28.33
CA LYS A 155 -10.70 7.31 -26.97
C LYS A 155 -9.83 6.54 -25.96
N LYS A 156 -9.35 5.36 -26.35
CA LYS A 156 -8.46 4.52 -25.53
C LYS A 156 -7.13 5.20 -25.20
N LEU A 157 -6.52 5.90 -26.17
CA LEU A 157 -5.29 6.66 -25.94
C LEU A 157 -5.53 7.83 -24.99
N LEU A 158 -6.68 8.49 -25.11
CA LEU A 158 -7.04 9.59 -24.21
C LEU A 158 -7.25 9.06 -22.78
N GLU A 159 -8.01 7.98 -22.60
CA GLU A 159 -8.15 7.32 -21.29
C GLU A 159 -6.79 6.91 -20.69
N HIS A 160 -5.86 6.41 -21.51
CA HIS A 160 -4.49 6.10 -21.09
C HIS A 160 -3.73 7.34 -20.63
N LEU A 161 -3.76 8.41 -21.42
CA LEU A 161 -3.11 9.68 -21.06
C LEU A 161 -3.69 10.24 -19.76
N GLU A 162 -5.00 10.22 -19.61
CA GLU A 162 -5.68 10.65 -18.36
C GLU A 162 -5.19 9.85 -17.15
N MET A 163 -5.15 8.52 -17.26
CA MET A 163 -4.63 7.66 -16.21
C MET A 163 -3.18 8.02 -15.86
N VAL A 164 -2.33 8.20 -16.87
CA VAL A 164 -0.92 8.57 -16.70
C VAL A 164 -0.78 9.96 -16.09
N LEU A 165 -1.70 10.89 -16.35
CA LEU A 165 -1.69 12.20 -15.72
C LEU A 165 -2.05 12.11 -14.23
N GLU A 166 -3.05 11.32 -13.86
CA GLU A 166 -3.46 11.11 -12.48
C GLU A 166 -2.35 10.51 -11.62
N ILE A 167 -1.46 9.74 -12.24
CA ILE A 167 -0.24 9.26 -11.58
C ILE A 167 0.62 10.44 -11.08
N PHE A 168 0.69 11.56 -11.79
CA PHE A 168 1.47 12.73 -11.37
C PHE A 168 0.69 13.69 -10.48
N ASN A 169 -0.55 13.36 -10.13
CA ASN A 169 -1.38 14.23 -9.31
C ASN A 169 -0.78 14.33 -7.90
N PRO A 170 -0.32 15.51 -7.46
CA PRO A 170 0.29 15.68 -6.14
C PRO A 170 -0.71 15.45 -5.00
N ASP A 171 -2.02 15.52 -5.27
CA ASP A 171 -3.06 15.26 -4.29
C ASP A 171 -3.37 13.75 -4.14
N LYS A 172 -2.85 12.92 -5.06
CA LYS A 172 -3.05 11.46 -5.09
C LYS A 172 -1.75 10.68 -4.94
N GLU A 173 -0.83 11.19 -4.12
CA GLU A 173 0.41 10.47 -3.80
C GLU A 173 0.14 9.09 -3.20
N MET A 174 1.02 8.12 -3.51
CA MET A 174 1.02 6.82 -2.86
C MET A 174 1.51 6.96 -1.42
N GLU A 175 0.87 6.24 -0.50
CA GLU A 175 1.21 6.30 0.92
C GLU A 175 1.56 4.91 1.43
N ILE A 176 2.54 4.84 2.33
CA ILE A 176 2.87 3.62 3.05
C ILE A 176 2.48 3.76 4.51
N LEU A 177 1.83 2.74 5.07
CA LEU A 177 1.38 2.73 6.45
C LEU A 177 1.46 1.33 7.08
N PHE A 178 1.53 1.26 8.40
CA PHE A 178 1.30 0.01 9.13
C PHE A 178 -0.20 -0.21 9.33
N ASP A 179 -0.72 -1.32 8.80
CA ASP A 179 -2.16 -1.66 8.86
C ASP A 179 -2.47 -2.78 9.87
N TYR A 180 -1.44 -3.44 10.38
CA TYR A 180 -1.55 -4.39 11.48
C TYR A 180 -0.24 -4.49 12.22
N VAL A 181 -0.29 -4.48 13.55
CA VAL A 181 0.87 -4.77 14.41
C VAL A 181 0.43 -5.70 15.52
N ARG A 182 1.14 -6.82 15.70
CA ARG A 182 0.95 -7.76 16.81
C ARG A 182 2.26 -8.07 17.46
N ILE A 183 2.38 -7.78 18.75
CA ILE A 183 3.62 -7.93 19.50
C ILE A 183 3.32 -8.69 20.80
N ARG A 184 4.09 -9.75 21.06
CA ARG A 184 4.03 -10.51 22.30
C ARG A 184 5.19 -10.08 23.20
N PHE A 185 4.88 -9.60 24.39
CA PHE A 185 5.84 -9.29 25.45
C PHE A 185 5.94 -10.50 26.39
N ALA A 186 7.15 -10.95 26.69
CA ALA A 186 7.42 -12.04 27.64
C ALA A 186 7.31 -11.55 29.09
N THR A 187 6.13 -11.05 29.46
CA THR A 187 5.81 -10.57 30.81
C THR A 187 4.33 -10.81 31.08
N THR A 188 3.98 -11.01 32.34
CA THR A 188 2.59 -11.09 32.83
C THR A 188 2.14 -9.79 33.48
N ASP A 189 3.04 -8.79 33.61
CA ASP A 189 2.74 -7.47 34.16
C ASP A 189 2.20 -6.54 33.07
N GLU A 190 0.89 -6.32 33.09
CA GLU A 190 0.20 -5.45 32.13
C GLU A 190 0.62 -4.00 32.19
N ARG A 191 1.08 -3.50 33.34
CA ARG A 191 1.54 -2.10 33.47
C ARG A 191 2.84 -1.89 32.71
N ARG A 192 3.72 -2.88 32.72
CA ARG A 192 4.96 -2.85 31.95
C ARG A 192 4.70 -2.67 30.46
N VAL A 193 3.60 -3.23 29.93
CA VAL A 193 3.23 -3.05 28.52
C VAL A 193 2.45 -1.75 28.30
N ILE A 194 1.40 -1.52 29.08
CA ILE A 194 0.46 -0.40 28.88
C ILE A 194 1.09 0.95 29.27
N GLU A 195 1.73 1.02 30.43
CA GLU A 195 2.29 2.26 30.97
C GLU A 195 3.73 2.51 30.53
N ASP A 196 4.58 1.48 30.45
CA ASP A 196 6.01 1.67 30.11
C ASP A 196 6.29 1.55 28.59
N ALA A 197 5.73 0.55 27.90
CA ALA A 197 5.96 0.38 26.46
C ALA A 197 5.14 1.36 25.62
N MET A 198 3.83 1.39 25.89
CA MET A 198 2.84 2.16 25.14
C MET A 198 2.69 3.60 25.65
N ASN A 199 3.15 3.91 26.87
CA ASN A 199 2.97 5.21 27.54
C ASN A 199 1.49 5.66 27.62
N ILE A 200 0.59 4.72 27.90
CA ILE A 200 -0.85 4.98 28.11
C ILE A 200 -1.17 4.73 29.58
N ARG A 201 -1.92 5.63 30.22
CA ARG A 201 -2.32 5.46 31.63
C ARG A 201 -3.38 4.38 31.77
N MET A 202 -3.13 3.42 32.66
CA MET A 202 -3.97 2.25 32.86
C MET A 202 -5.44 2.59 33.18
N GLN A 203 -5.67 3.71 33.88
CA GLN A 203 -6.99 4.16 34.32
C GLN A 203 -8.00 4.47 33.20
N TYR A 204 -7.54 4.55 31.95
CA TYR A 204 -8.38 4.73 30.78
C TYR A 204 -8.69 3.42 30.04
N MET A 205 -8.04 2.31 30.39
CA MET A 205 -8.31 1.01 29.79
C MET A 205 -9.63 0.42 30.33
N ILE A 206 -10.41 -0.16 29.43
CA ILE A 206 -11.53 -1.05 29.76
C ILE A 206 -10.95 -2.43 30.00
N GLU A 207 -11.31 -3.06 31.12
CA GLU A 207 -10.87 -4.43 31.43
C GLU A 207 -12.04 -5.37 31.20
N GLU A 208 -11.77 -6.49 30.53
CA GLU A 208 -12.74 -7.55 30.30
C GLU A 208 -12.16 -8.91 30.70
N ALA A 209 -12.98 -9.71 31.38
CA ALA A 209 -12.62 -11.04 31.88
C ALA A 209 -12.71 -12.15 30.81
N HIS A 210 -12.65 -11.79 29.54
CA HIS A 210 -12.60 -12.72 28.42
C HIS A 210 -11.67 -12.15 27.35
N SER A 211 -11.04 -13.02 26.54
CA SER A 211 -10.16 -12.60 25.45
C SER A 211 -10.06 -13.66 24.35
N PHE A 212 -9.22 -13.40 23.36
CA PHE A 212 -8.98 -14.25 22.19
C PHE A 212 -7.69 -15.06 22.34
N TYR A 213 -7.45 -16.00 21.42
CA TYR A 213 -6.20 -16.76 21.31
C TYR A 213 -5.79 -17.52 22.59
N GLY A 214 -6.74 -17.85 23.47
CA GLY A 214 -6.48 -18.53 24.74
C GLY A 214 -5.93 -17.62 25.84
N TYR A 215 -6.01 -16.30 25.69
CA TYR A 215 -5.75 -15.33 26.75
C TYR A 215 -6.96 -15.21 27.69
N GLY A 216 -6.71 -15.02 28.98
CA GLY A 216 -7.77 -15.04 30.00
C GLY A 216 -8.52 -13.73 30.16
N ARG A 217 -7.86 -12.60 29.90
CA ARG A 217 -8.42 -11.26 30.07
C ARG A 217 -7.79 -10.26 29.10
N GLN A 218 -8.43 -9.11 28.90
CA GLN A 218 -7.93 -8.05 28.02
C GLN A 218 -8.19 -6.65 28.54
N TYR A 219 -7.32 -5.74 28.11
CA TYR A 219 -7.42 -4.30 28.28
C TYR A 219 -7.66 -3.63 26.92
N ILE A 220 -8.68 -2.79 26.84
CA ILE A 220 -9.14 -2.16 25.59
C ILE A 220 -9.15 -0.64 25.74
N TYR A 221 -8.57 0.05 24.76
CA TYR A 221 -8.77 1.49 24.56
C TYR A 221 -9.12 1.75 23.10
N GLY A 222 -10.40 2.05 22.82
CA GLY A 222 -10.90 2.13 21.46
C GLY A 222 -10.62 0.85 20.64
N ASP A 223 -9.83 0.99 19.57
CA ASP A 223 -9.40 -0.09 18.66
C ASP A 223 -8.04 -0.73 19.04
N ILE A 224 -7.49 -0.41 20.22
CA ILE A 224 -6.26 -0.98 20.77
C ILE A 224 -6.59 -2.07 21.78
N THR A 225 -6.03 -3.26 21.62
CA THR A 225 -6.28 -4.40 22.52
C THR A 225 -4.98 -4.97 23.08
N VAL A 226 -4.92 -5.12 24.41
CA VAL A 226 -3.81 -5.76 25.13
C VAL A 226 -4.36 -6.98 25.87
N MET A 227 -3.98 -8.17 25.44
CA MET A 227 -4.46 -9.43 25.99
C MET A 227 -3.45 -9.97 27.00
N VAL A 228 -3.91 -10.43 28.15
CA VAL A 228 -3.05 -10.88 29.26
C VAL A 228 -3.27 -12.36 29.53
N SER A 229 -2.18 -13.11 29.54
CA SER A 229 -2.15 -14.51 29.97
C SER A 229 -1.48 -14.61 31.33
N PRO A 230 -1.99 -15.45 32.25
CA PRO A 230 -1.26 -15.79 33.46
C PRO A 230 -0.03 -16.68 33.17
N GLU A 231 0.04 -17.30 31.99
CA GLU A 231 1.16 -18.15 31.57
C GLU A 231 2.29 -17.26 31.01
N HIS A 232 3.46 -17.30 31.65
CA HIS A 232 4.62 -16.48 31.26
C HIS A 232 5.06 -16.73 29.80
N GLU A 233 4.93 -17.97 29.30
CA GLU A 233 5.25 -18.32 27.91
C GLU A 233 4.36 -17.58 26.89
N LYS A 234 3.08 -17.34 27.21
CA LYS A 234 2.17 -16.55 26.38
C LYS A 234 2.33 -15.06 26.65
N GLY A 235 2.61 -14.69 27.90
CA GLY A 235 2.84 -13.33 28.35
C GLY A 235 1.68 -12.39 28.01
N ILE A 236 2.00 -11.23 27.46
CA ILE A 236 1.04 -10.19 27.06
C ILE A 236 1.11 -9.96 25.56
N LEU A 237 -0.04 -9.92 24.91
CA LEU A 237 -0.17 -9.71 23.47
C LEU A 237 -0.82 -8.36 23.18
N LEU A 238 -0.06 -7.44 22.60
CA LEU A 238 -0.59 -6.22 22.01
C LEU A 238 -1.07 -6.53 20.59
N GLU A 239 -2.31 -6.16 20.28
CA GLU A 239 -2.87 -6.23 18.93
C GLU A 239 -3.43 -4.87 18.50
N LEU A 240 -2.88 -4.35 17.40
CA LEU A 240 -3.29 -3.14 16.71
C LEU A 240 -3.74 -3.53 15.30
N LYS A 241 -5.05 -3.45 15.03
CA LYS A 241 -5.59 -3.58 13.66
C LYS A 241 -5.45 -2.26 12.91
N GLY A 242 -5.91 -2.14 11.67
CA GLY A 242 -5.76 -0.90 10.87
C GLY A 242 -6.18 0.38 11.60
N LYS A 243 -7.41 0.41 12.14
CA LYS A 243 -7.90 1.52 12.97
C LYS A 243 -7.09 1.68 14.28
N GLY A 244 -6.75 0.58 14.93
CA GLY A 244 -5.89 0.58 16.12
C GLY A 244 -4.50 1.17 15.85
N CYS A 245 -3.94 0.96 14.65
CA CYS A 245 -2.68 1.57 14.23
C CYS A 245 -2.84 3.09 14.05
N ARG A 246 -3.92 3.56 13.38
CA ARG A 246 -4.21 5.00 13.24
C ARG A 246 -4.42 5.67 14.60
N GLN A 247 -5.13 4.99 15.50
CA GLN A 247 -5.33 5.45 16.87
C GLN A 247 -4.03 5.49 17.68
N PHE A 248 -3.20 4.47 17.55
CA PHE A 248 -1.92 4.43 18.23
C PHE A 248 -0.95 5.51 17.73
N GLU A 249 -1.00 5.86 16.44
CA GLU A 249 -0.25 6.98 15.87
C GLU A 249 -0.61 8.33 16.53
N ALA A 250 -1.86 8.53 16.96
CA ALA A 250 -2.25 9.72 17.72
C ALA A 250 -1.53 9.80 19.07
N PHE A 251 -1.39 8.67 19.76
CA PHE A 251 -0.59 8.62 20.98
C PHE A 251 0.89 8.85 20.72
N LEU A 252 1.47 8.20 19.72
CA LEU A 252 2.87 8.40 19.35
C LEU A 252 3.17 9.87 19.03
N LYS A 253 2.28 10.54 18.29
CA LYS A 253 2.40 11.96 17.96
C LYS A 253 2.45 12.85 19.21
N VAL A 254 1.52 12.66 20.16
CA VAL A 254 1.51 13.39 21.44
C VAL A 254 2.74 13.07 22.29
N GLN A 255 3.17 11.81 22.29
CA GLN A 255 4.37 11.33 22.96
C GLN A 255 5.68 11.82 22.31
N LYS A 256 5.61 12.45 21.13
CA LYS A 256 6.77 12.80 20.29
C LYS A 256 7.64 11.57 19.99
N ARG A 257 6.99 10.43 19.75
CA ARG A 257 7.59 9.17 19.34
C ARG A 257 7.17 8.84 17.92
N THR A 258 8.01 8.10 17.23
CA THR A 258 7.70 7.45 15.95
C THR A 258 7.36 5.98 16.17
N TRP A 259 6.87 5.30 15.12
CA TRP A 259 6.75 3.84 15.12
C TRP A 259 8.10 3.17 15.41
N TYR A 260 9.20 3.69 14.87
CA TYR A 260 10.53 3.16 15.11
C TYR A 260 10.94 3.29 16.58
N ASP A 261 10.62 4.40 17.26
CA ASP A 261 10.88 4.52 18.71
C ASP A 261 10.08 3.51 19.52
N PHE A 262 8.84 3.25 19.13
CA PHE A 262 8.01 2.23 19.76
C PHE A 262 8.56 0.82 19.51
N PHE A 263 8.91 0.48 18.27
CA PHE A 263 9.49 -0.82 17.94
C PHE A 263 10.85 -1.05 18.60
N ARG A 264 11.71 -0.02 18.71
CA ARG A 264 12.96 -0.11 19.50
C ARG A 264 12.67 -0.38 20.97
N THR A 265 11.73 0.35 21.57
CA THR A 265 11.30 0.11 22.96
C THR A 265 10.82 -1.34 23.10
N ALA A 266 9.96 -1.81 22.20
CA ALA A 266 9.45 -3.18 22.21
C ALA A 266 10.53 -4.24 21.91
N ARG A 267 11.62 -3.90 21.21
CA ARG A 267 12.77 -4.81 21.01
C ARG A 267 13.63 -4.92 22.25
N GLU A 268 13.99 -3.79 22.86
CA GLU A 268 14.63 -3.72 24.18
C GLU A 268 13.80 -4.50 25.20
N MET A 269 12.47 -4.43 25.03
CA MET A 269 11.41 -5.40 25.34
C MET A 269 11.76 -6.85 25.72
N GLY A 270 12.65 -7.45 24.92
CA GLY A 270 12.57 -8.87 24.60
C GLY A 270 11.24 -9.26 23.95
N ALA A 271 10.50 -8.31 23.33
CA ALA A 271 9.22 -8.62 22.72
C ALA A 271 9.40 -9.28 21.34
N VAL A 272 8.41 -10.09 20.98
CA VAL A 272 8.37 -10.86 19.74
C VAL A 272 7.26 -10.31 18.84
N PHE A 273 7.62 -9.83 17.66
CA PHE A 273 6.74 -9.38 16.60
C PHE A 273 6.09 -10.57 15.92
N LYS A 274 4.81 -10.77 16.23
CA LYS A 274 4.00 -11.89 15.72
C LYS A 274 3.33 -11.59 14.39
N ARG A 275 3.08 -10.32 14.09
CA ARG A 275 2.53 -9.89 12.81
C ARG A 275 2.82 -8.42 12.54
N ILE A 276 3.19 -8.11 11.31
CA ILE A 276 3.23 -6.76 10.79
C ILE A 276 2.65 -6.74 9.37
N ASP A 277 1.70 -5.85 9.12
CA ASP A 277 1.16 -5.63 7.79
C ASP A 277 1.60 -4.24 7.31
N ILE A 278 2.36 -4.18 6.22
CA ILE A 278 2.77 -2.94 5.56
C ILE A 278 1.83 -2.72 4.37
N ALA A 279 1.08 -1.62 4.36
CA ALA A 279 0.13 -1.30 3.32
C ALA A 279 0.62 -0.13 2.46
N ILE A 280 0.49 -0.27 1.15
CA ILE A 280 0.63 0.79 0.16
C ILE A 280 -0.78 1.18 -0.31
N ASN A 281 -1.18 2.42 -0.05
CA ASN A 281 -2.41 3.00 -0.60
C ASN A 281 -2.12 3.58 -1.99
N ASP A 282 -2.87 3.12 -2.98
CA ASP A 282 -2.90 3.65 -4.33
C ASP A 282 -4.14 4.53 -4.49
N ARG A 283 -3.93 5.86 -4.45
CA ARG A 283 -4.98 6.87 -4.59
C ARG A 283 -5.28 7.21 -6.05
N ALA A 284 -4.31 7.01 -6.93
CA ALA A 284 -4.44 7.32 -8.36
C ALA A 284 -5.14 6.19 -9.15
N GLY A 285 -5.22 4.98 -8.59
CA GLY A 285 -5.82 3.83 -9.28
C GLY A 285 -4.86 3.16 -10.27
N ILE A 286 -3.56 3.19 -9.98
CA ILE A 286 -2.49 2.55 -10.77
C ILE A 286 -2.75 1.05 -10.89
N LEU A 287 -3.05 0.39 -9.76
CA LEU A 287 -3.30 -1.04 -9.72
C LEU A 287 -4.70 -1.34 -10.27
N ASN A 288 -4.78 -2.23 -11.25
CA ASN A 288 -6.05 -2.74 -11.76
C ASN A 288 -6.26 -4.16 -11.24
N ILE A 289 -7.00 -4.32 -10.15
CA ILE A 289 -7.14 -5.61 -9.46
C ILE A 289 -7.76 -6.69 -10.36
N PRO A 290 -8.85 -6.41 -11.12
CA PRO A 290 -9.35 -7.34 -12.14
C PRO A 290 -8.28 -7.79 -13.14
N GLU A 291 -7.47 -6.86 -13.66
CA GLU A 291 -6.39 -7.18 -14.60
C GLU A 291 -5.35 -8.10 -13.95
N LEU A 292 -4.90 -7.80 -12.73
CA LEU A 292 -3.93 -8.63 -12.00
C LEU A 292 -4.45 -10.06 -11.77
N ILE A 293 -5.75 -10.21 -11.47
CA ILE A 293 -6.40 -11.53 -11.34
C ILE A 293 -6.35 -12.29 -12.68
N VAL A 294 -6.67 -11.62 -13.80
CA VAL A 294 -6.59 -12.22 -15.13
C VAL A 294 -5.15 -12.64 -15.47
N LYS A 295 -4.16 -11.81 -15.13
CA LYS A 295 -2.74 -12.14 -15.35
C LYS A 295 -2.30 -13.34 -14.51
N CYS A 296 -2.77 -13.49 -13.27
CA CYS A 296 -2.53 -14.70 -12.48
C CYS A 296 -3.08 -15.96 -13.17
N ARG A 297 -4.28 -15.87 -13.77
CA ARG A 297 -4.91 -17.00 -14.49
C ARG A 297 -4.24 -17.33 -15.82
N ARG A 298 -3.42 -16.43 -16.37
CA ARG A 298 -2.69 -16.59 -17.65
C ARG A 298 -1.21 -16.94 -17.46
N ASP A 299 -0.79 -17.27 -16.24
CA ASP A 299 0.63 -17.49 -15.90
C ASP A 299 1.53 -16.26 -16.19
N GLU A 300 0.93 -15.07 -16.21
CA GLU A 300 1.59 -13.77 -16.37
C GLU A 300 1.92 -13.10 -15.01
N CYS A 301 1.80 -13.86 -13.92
CA CYS A 301 2.25 -13.51 -12.58
C CYS A 301 3.40 -14.44 -12.19
N ILE A 302 4.64 -13.98 -12.32
CA ILE A 302 5.81 -14.76 -11.92
C ILE A 302 6.02 -14.53 -10.43
N THR A 303 5.91 -15.59 -9.64
CA THR A 303 5.88 -15.50 -8.18
C THR A 303 6.56 -16.67 -7.49
N ILE A 304 7.10 -16.43 -6.29
CA ILE A 304 7.60 -17.47 -5.38
C ILE A 304 6.43 -18.15 -4.65
N PHE A 305 5.27 -17.49 -4.59
CA PHE A 305 4.08 -18.06 -3.97
C PHE A 305 3.54 -19.25 -4.77
N HIS A 306 3.16 -20.32 -4.08
CA HIS A 306 2.65 -21.54 -4.69
C HIS A 306 1.14 -21.51 -4.96
N SER A 307 0.46 -20.43 -4.57
CA SER A 307 -1.00 -20.32 -4.70
C SER A 307 -1.43 -18.86 -4.71
N TYR A 308 -2.51 -18.55 -5.42
CA TYR A 308 -3.27 -17.32 -5.27
C TYR A 308 -4.76 -17.63 -5.07
N LYS A 309 -5.51 -16.63 -4.58
CA LYS A 309 -6.97 -16.68 -4.50
C LYS A 309 -7.54 -15.34 -4.89
N ASP A 310 -8.54 -15.35 -5.76
CA ASP A 310 -9.35 -14.16 -6.03
C ASP A 310 -10.72 -14.28 -5.34
N TYR A 311 -11.22 -13.15 -4.86
CA TYR A 311 -12.56 -12.99 -4.32
C TYR A 311 -13.23 -11.80 -4.99
N GLN A 312 -14.47 -12.02 -5.43
CA GLN A 312 -15.36 -10.98 -5.92
C GLN A 312 -16.49 -10.82 -4.91
N SER A 313 -16.51 -9.72 -4.16
CA SER A 313 -17.50 -9.50 -3.11
C SER A 313 -18.87 -9.17 -3.70
N GLY A 314 -19.85 -10.07 -3.47
CA GLY A 314 -21.26 -9.93 -3.88
C GLY A 314 -21.86 -11.10 -4.68
N GLU A 315 -21.23 -12.30 -4.68
CA GLU A 315 -21.77 -13.50 -5.37
C GLU A 315 -23.21 -13.89 -4.91
N LEU A 316 -23.62 -13.53 -3.70
CA LEU A 316 -24.99 -13.73 -3.20
C LEU A 316 -26.01 -12.70 -3.73
N ILE A 317 -25.55 -11.58 -4.32
CA ILE A 317 -26.36 -10.53 -4.96
C ILE A 317 -26.48 -10.79 -6.47
N ARG A 318 -26.15 -11.99 -6.95
CA ARG A 318 -26.30 -12.39 -8.36
C ARG A 318 -27.74 -12.31 -8.89
N ASN A 319 -28.76 -12.26 -8.03
CA ASN A 319 -30.17 -12.27 -8.41
C ASN A 319 -30.78 -10.87 -8.66
N ARG A 320 -29.98 -9.80 -8.67
CA ARG A 320 -30.43 -8.47 -9.13
C ARG A 320 -29.49 -7.99 -10.23
N GLU A 321 -29.91 -8.15 -11.48
CA GLU A 321 -29.14 -7.82 -12.70
C GLU A 321 -28.59 -6.38 -12.75
N LYS A 322 -29.07 -5.46 -11.89
CA LYS A 322 -28.58 -4.08 -11.79
C LYS A 322 -27.29 -3.89 -10.98
N ASP A 323 -26.88 -4.87 -10.15
CA ASP A 323 -25.77 -4.73 -9.20
C ASP A 323 -24.50 -5.54 -9.58
N ALA A 324 -24.50 -6.23 -10.74
CA ALA A 324 -23.38 -7.06 -11.18
C ALA A 324 -22.10 -6.25 -11.49
N ALA A 325 -22.22 -4.96 -11.82
CA ALA A 325 -21.11 -4.03 -12.03
C ALA A 325 -20.52 -3.46 -10.72
N SER A 326 -21.14 -3.76 -9.58
CA SER A 326 -20.85 -3.16 -8.27
C SER A 326 -20.17 -4.17 -7.35
N MET A 327 -19.09 -4.82 -7.82
CA MET A 327 -18.44 -5.93 -7.12
C MET A 327 -16.97 -5.59 -6.85
N GLY A 328 -16.60 -5.48 -5.58
CA GLY A 328 -15.20 -5.29 -5.17
C GLY A 328 -14.34 -6.52 -5.45
N ASN A 329 -13.14 -6.30 -5.98
CA ASN A 329 -12.16 -7.34 -6.28
C ASN A 329 -11.07 -7.39 -5.20
N THR A 330 -10.70 -8.61 -4.80
CA THR A 330 -9.60 -8.87 -3.88
C THR A 330 -8.76 -10.02 -4.41
N LEU A 331 -7.45 -9.83 -4.46
CA LEU A 331 -6.45 -10.81 -4.86
C LEU A 331 -5.51 -11.11 -3.67
N TYR A 332 -5.48 -12.37 -3.25
CA TYR A 332 -4.49 -12.89 -2.32
C TYR A 332 -3.40 -13.63 -3.10
N LEU A 333 -2.14 -13.25 -2.92
CA LEU A 333 -0.97 -13.97 -3.43
C LEU A 333 -0.28 -14.65 -2.26
N GLY A 334 -0.19 -15.97 -2.28
CA GLY A 334 0.27 -16.79 -1.16
C GLY A 334 -0.87 -17.33 -0.28
N SER A 335 -0.56 -18.36 0.49
CA SER A 335 -1.53 -18.97 1.41
C SER A 335 -1.67 -18.13 2.68
N LEU A 336 -2.92 -17.89 3.10
CA LEU A 336 -3.29 -17.21 4.36
C LEU A 336 -2.70 -17.89 5.62
N LYS A 337 -2.25 -19.15 5.52
CA LYS A 337 -1.60 -19.88 6.62
C LYS A 337 -0.09 -19.64 6.69
N SER A 338 0.51 -19.13 5.62
CA SER A 338 1.95 -18.87 5.55
C SER A 338 2.32 -17.66 6.40
N GLU A 339 3.62 -17.56 6.66
CA GLU A 339 4.24 -16.41 7.33
C GLU A 339 4.30 -15.15 6.46
N ILE A 340 4.14 -15.29 5.14
CA ILE A 340 4.04 -14.16 4.23
C ILE A 340 3.00 -14.42 3.14
N TYR A 341 2.20 -13.41 2.84
CA TYR A 341 1.31 -13.35 1.69
C TYR A 341 0.95 -11.89 1.38
N PHE A 342 0.55 -11.61 0.15
CA PHE A 342 0.08 -10.28 -0.25
C PHE A 342 -1.45 -10.27 -0.37
N CYS A 343 -2.06 -9.15 -0.02
CA CYS A 343 -3.49 -8.90 -0.18
C CYS A 343 -3.69 -7.58 -0.95
N ILE A 344 -4.24 -7.66 -2.16
CA ILE A 344 -4.38 -6.52 -3.07
C ILE A 344 -5.85 -6.36 -3.40
N TYR A 345 -6.45 -5.20 -3.17
CA TYR A 345 -7.89 -5.05 -3.29
C TYR A 345 -8.35 -3.61 -3.50
N GLU A 346 -9.60 -3.46 -3.94
CA GLU A 346 -10.29 -2.19 -4.13
C GLU A 346 -10.77 -1.64 -2.78
N LYS A 347 -10.03 -0.64 -2.26
CA LYS A 347 -10.23 -0.07 -0.93
C LYS A 347 -11.44 0.85 -0.88
N ASP A 348 -11.71 1.60 -1.93
CA ASP A 348 -12.88 2.46 -2.04
C ASP A 348 -14.18 1.63 -1.94
N TYR A 349 -14.23 0.50 -2.64
CA TYR A 349 -15.34 -0.44 -2.55
C TYR A 349 -15.45 -1.06 -1.16
N GLU A 350 -14.33 -1.46 -0.54
CA GLU A 350 -14.33 -1.94 0.85
C GLU A 350 -14.95 -0.91 1.81
N GLN A 351 -14.60 0.37 1.65
CA GLN A 351 -15.12 1.47 2.47
C GLN A 351 -16.60 1.74 2.21
N TYR A 352 -17.04 1.68 0.95
CA TYR A 352 -18.45 1.77 0.59
C TYR A 352 -19.28 0.68 1.29
N VAL A 353 -18.84 -0.58 1.21
CA VAL A 353 -19.57 -1.69 1.85
C VAL A 353 -19.58 -1.57 3.37
N LYS A 354 -18.43 -1.23 3.98
CA LYS A 354 -18.31 -1.20 5.46
C LYS A 354 -18.98 0.03 6.07
N ASN A 355 -18.76 1.20 5.50
CA ASN A 355 -19.07 2.49 6.10
C ASN A 355 -20.12 3.29 5.33
N GLY A 356 -20.46 2.89 4.10
CA GLY A 356 -21.40 3.63 3.23
C GLY A 356 -20.78 4.85 2.56
N THR A 357 -19.45 4.98 2.57
CA THR A 357 -18.72 6.08 1.91
C THR A 357 -18.89 5.99 0.39
N PRO A 358 -19.40 7.03 -0.30
CA PRO A 358 -19.47 7.07 -1.76
C PRO A 358 -18.10 6.81 -2.42
N LEU A 359 -18.09 6.14 -3.56
CA LEU A 359 -16.84 5.72 -4.23
C LEU A 359 -16.00 6.90 -4.74
N ASP A 360 -16.66 8.00 -5.11
CA ASP A 360 -16.07 9.26 -5.55
C ASP A 360 -15.47 10.07 -4.40
N GLU A 361 -15.98 9.90 -3.18
CA GLU A 361 -15.44 10.50 -1.96
C GLU A 361 -14.27 9.69 -1.35
N ALA A 362 -14.06 8.45 -1.78
CA ALA A 362 -13.01 7.60 -1.25
C ALA A 362 -11.60 8.07 -1.67
N GLU A 363 -10.79 8.47 -0.69
CA GLU A 363 -9.42 8.96 -0.89
C GLU A 363 -8.48 7.90 -1.49
N THR A 364 -8.62 6.64 -1.07
CA THR A 364 -7.80 5.52 -1.53
C THR A 364 -8.61 4.61 -2.44
N LYS A 365 -8.15 4.42 -3.67
CA LYS A 365 -8.77 3.53 -4.65
C LYS A 365 -8.41 2.08 -4.38
N ASN A 366 -7.11 1.76 -4.38
CA ASN A 366 -6.63 0.41 -4.12
C ASN A 366 -5.71 0.36 -2.92
N ARG A 367 -5.60 -0.82 -2.31
CA ARG A 367 -4.60 -1.08 -1.28
C ARG A 367 -3.84 -2.37 -1.59
N PHE A 368 -2.53 -2.30 -1.44
CA PHE A 368 -1.63 -3.44 -1.48
C PHE A 368 -1.07 -3.68 -0.09
N GLU A 369 -1.35 -4.82 0.53
CA GLU A 369 -0.86 -5.17 1.86
C GLU A 369 0.16 -6.31 1.79
N ILE A 370 1.35 -6.06 2.29
CA ILE A 370 2.39 -7.04 2.58
C ILE A 370 2.13 -7.54 4.00
N ARG A 371 1.62 -8.76 4.14
CA ARG A 371 1.27 -9.33 5.45
C ARG A 371 2.30 -10.34 5.89
N LEU A 372 2.97 -10.04 6.98
CA LEU A 372 4.11 -10.78 7.52
C LEU A 372 3.76 -11.29 8.91
N LYS A 373 4.09 -12.54 9.23
CA LYS A 373 3.84 -13.18 10.52
C LYS A 373 5.09 -13.87 11.03
N ASP A 374 5.13 -14.06 12.34
CA ASP A 374 6.14 -14.85 13.04
C ASP A 374 7.56 -14.50 12.55
N GLU A 375 8.34 -15.45 12.03
CA GLU A 375 9.73 -15.21 11.61
C GLU A 375 9.85 -14.11 10.54
N ARG A 376 8.91 -14.04 9.60
CA ARG A 376 8.90 -12.99 8.57
C ARG A 376 8.57 -11.62 9.13
N ALA A 377 7.77 -11.54 10.20
CA ALA A 377 7.49 -10.28 10.88
C ALA A 377 8.71 -9.79 11.66
N GLU A 378 9.41 -10.69 12.34
CA GLU A 378 10.66 -10.42 13.05
C GLU A 378 11.72 -9.83 12.12
N VAL A 379 12.05 -10.53 11.03
CA VAL A 379 13.06 -10.09 10.06
C VAL A 379 12.70 -8.74 9.45
N ALA A 380 11.42 -8.54 9.09
CA ALA A 380 11.00 -7.27 8.52
C ALA A 380 11.10 -6.10 9.51
N VAL A 381 10.84 -6.34 10.80
CA VAL A 381 11.01 -5.30 11.82
C VAL A 381 12.49 -4.97 12.03
N ASP A 382 13.37 -5.97 11.97
CA ASP A 382 14.82 -5.73 12.06
C ASP A 382 15.31 -4.90 10.87
N ASP A 383 14.91 -5.24 9.64
CA ASP A 383 15.20 -4.45 8.44
C ASP A 383 14.66 -3.01 8.55
N LEU A 384 13.43 -2.85 9.07
CA LEU A 384 12.80 -1.54 9.29
C LEU A 384 13.58 -0.69 10.31
N LEU A 385 14.08 -1.30 11.38
CA LEU A 385 14.84 -0.62 12.43
C LEU A 385 16.27 -0.27 11.98
N GLU A 386 16.89 -1.10 11.13
CA GLU A 386 18.22 -0.83 10.59
C GLU A 386 18.20 0.28 9.53
N MET A 387 17.22 0.22 8.61
CA MET A 387 17.17 1.12 7.46
C MET A 387 16.41 2.42 7.74
N GLU A 388 15.49 2.42 8.71
CA GLU A 388 14.49 3.47 8.98
C GLU A 388 13.72 3.94 7.70
N ASP A 389 13.67 3.08 6.68
CA ASP A 389 13.05 3.32 5.36
C ASP A 389 12.04 2.21 5.04
N VAL A 390 10.77 2.50 5.35
CA VAL A 390 9.64 1.58 5.10
C VAL A 390 9.43 1.32 3.60
N ALA A 391 9.70 2.30 2.74
CA ALA A 391 9.49 2.16 1.31
C ALA A 391 10.51 1.20 0.72
N CYS A 392 11.79 1.39 1.06
CA CYS A 392 12.85 0.47 0.65
C CYS A 392 12.53 -0.96 1.08
N THR A 393 12.11 -1.16 2.33
CA THR A 393 11.74 -2.49 2.86
C THR A 393 10.55 -3.09 2.10
N ALA A 394 9.45 -2.34 1.95
CA ALA A 394 8.23 -2.81 1.31
C ALA A 394 8.47 -3.21 -0.16
N TYR A 395 9.08 -2.34 -0.95
CA TYR A 395 9.34 -2.62 -2.37
C TYR A 395 10.40 -3.70 -2.58
N SER A 396 11.38 -3.84 -1.67
CA SER A 396 12.33 -4.95 -1.71
C SER A 396 11.63 -6.30 -1.52
N ILE A 397 10.68 -6.37 -0.59
CA ILE A 397 9.84 -7.57 -0.40
C ILE A 397 8.99 -7.82 -1.64
N ILE A 398 8.28 -6.82 -2.16
CA ILE A 398 7.42 -6.99 -3.34
C ILE A 398 8.22 -7.51 -4.54
N ASN A 399 9.34 -6.86 -4.86
CA ASN A 399 10.19 -7.22 -6.01
C ASN A 399 10.79 -8.62 -5.90
N HIS A 400 11.06 -9.09 -4.68
CA HIS A 400 11.55 -10.44 -4.48
C HIS A 400 10.48 -11.50 -4.76
N TYR A 401 9.24 -11.25 -4.34
CA TYR A 401 8.19 -12.27 -4.35
C TYR A 401 7.35 -12.32 -5.62
N VAL A 402 7.08 -11.17 -6.26
CA VAL A 402 6.08 -11.08 -7.36
C VAL A 402 6.52 -10.11 -8.45
N ARG A 403 6.34 -10.53 -9.71
CA ARG A 403 6.33 -9.63 -10.86
C ARG A 403 5.17 -9.97 -11.80
N PHE A 404 4.46 -8.93 -12.25
CA PHE A 404 3.46 -9.05 -13.31
C PHE A 404 4.09 -8.67 -14.64
N VAL A 405 3.87 -9.50 -15.66
CA VAL A 405 4.53 -9.42 -16.97
C VAL A 405 3.51 -9.48 -18.11
N ASP A 406 3.86 -8.99 -19.28
CA ASP A 406 3.04 -9.17 -20.48
C ASP A 406 3.66 -10.28 -21.35
N ALA A 407 2.86 -11.29 -21.71
CA ALA A 407 3.36 -12.41 -22.49
C ALA A 407 3.85 -11.95 -23.86
N ASP A 408 5.07 -12.34 -24.20
CA ASP A 408 5.70 -12.03 -25.47
C ASP A 408 6.07 -13.36 -26.16
N PRO A 409 5.41 -13.74 -27.26
CA PRO A 409 5.64 -15.02 -27.93
C PRO A 409 7.05 -15.10 -28.56
N GLU A 410 7.72 -13.98 -28.77
CA GLU A 410 9.09 -13.92 -29.29
C GLU A 410 10.14 -14.11 -28.20
N LYS A 411 9.74 -14.13 -26.92
CA LYS A 411 10.64 -14.23 -25.77
C LYS A 411 10.31 -15.41 -24.87
N GLU A 412 11.34 -15.97 -24.25
CA GLU A 412 11.14 -16.92 -23.15
C GLU A 412 10.43 -16.25 -21.96
N CYS A 413 9.60 -17.01 -21.25
CA CYS A 413 8.80 -16.51 -20.12
C CYS A 413 9.61 -15.72 -19.07
N ARG A 414 10.85 -16.13 -18.79
CA ARG A 414 11.73 -15.41 -17.86
C ARG A 414 12.06 -13.97 -18.28
N ASN A 415 12.03 -13.72 -19.59
CA ASN A 415 12.38 -12.47 -20.27
C ASN A 415 11.17 -11.67 -20.74
N TRP A 416 9.95 -12.08 -20.36
CA TRP A 416 8.76 -11.29 -20.63
C TRP A 416 8.87 -9.91 -19.98
N PRO A 417 8.50 -8.83 -20.70
CA PRO A 417 8.55 -7.48 -20.16
C PRO A 417 7.59 -7.34 -18.98
N LEU A 418 7.96 -6.49 -18.01
CA LEU A 418 7.06 -6.13 -16.92
C LEU A 418 5.83 -5.40 -17.49
N ASN A 419 4.67 -5.70 -16.91
CA ASN A 419 3.45 -5.00 -17.22
C ASN A 419 3.59 -3.52 -16.88
N GLU A 420 3.11 -2.65 -17.76
CA GLU A 420 3.30 -1.21 -17.66
C GLU A 420 2.77 -0.64 -16.33
N ARG A 421 1.53 -0.98 -15.93
CA ARG A 421 0.95 -0.53 -14.65
C ARG A 421 1.73 -1.06 -13.45
N TRP A 422 2.27 -2.28 -13.55
CA TRP A 422 3.13 -2.83 -12.51
C TRP A 422 4.45 -2.05 -12.38
N VAL A 423 5.07 -1.66 -13.49
CA VAL A 423 6.24 -0.78 -13.49
C VAL A 423 5.91 0.56 -12.82
N TRP A 424 4.74 1.14 -13.12
CA TRP A 424 4.28 2.39 -12.48
C TRP A 424 4.14 2.26 -10.97
N PHE A 425 3.52 1.17 -10.52
CA PHE A 425 3.39 0.88 -9.09
C PHE A 425 4.77 0.75 -8.41
N LEU A 426 5.68 -0.04 -8.99
CA LEU A 426 7.03 -0.22 -8.45
C LEU A 426 7.86 1.07 -8.47
N ASN A 427 7.64 1.96 -9.44
CA ASN A 427 8.28 3.26 -9.51
C ASN A 427 7.83 4.21 -8.38
N GLY A 428 6.78 3.87 -7.64
CA GLY A 428 6.40 4.55 -6.41
C GLY A 428 7.56 4.69 -5.43
N GLN A 429 8.45 3.69 -5.34
CA GLN A 429 9.63 3.73 -4.47
C GLN A 429 10.53 4.97 -4.67
N TYR A 430 10.53 5.56 -5.87
CA TYR A 430 11.39 6.70 -6.22
C TYR A 430 10.73 8.06 -5.98
N ARG A 431 9.46 8.08 -5.57
CA ARG A 431 8.68 9.32 -5.34
C ARG A 431 8.83 9.89 -3.93
N SER A 432 9.83 9.42 -3.17
CA SER A 432 9.98 9.76 -1.75
C SER A 432 8.75 9.39 -0.92
N ILE A 433 8.11 8.25 -1.22
CA ILE A 433 7.02 7.73 -0.38
C ILE A 433 7.60 7.50 1.01
N LYS A 434 7.08 8.22 1.99
CA LYS A 434 7.46 8.07 3.40
C LYS A 434 6.43 7.24 4.12
N LEU A 435 6.81 6.76 5.31
CA LEU A 435 5.83 6.26 6.27
C LEU A 435 4.84 7.39 6.58
N THR A 436 3.60 7.22 6.16
CA THR A 436 2.52 8.14 6.44
C THR A 436 1.85 7.74 7.74
N THR A 437 2.03 8.55 8.78
CA THR A 437 1.18 8.50 9.96
C THR A 437 -0.11 9.26 9.66
N LYS A 438 -1.26 8.60 9.83
CA LYS A 438 -2.59 9.24 9.83
C LYS A 438 -3.22 9.05 11.21
N PRO A 439 -2.78 9.82 12.23
CA PRO A 439 -3.44 9.84 13.53
C PRO A 439 -4.94 10.05 13.41
N GLU A 440 -5.72 9.06 13.87
CA GLU A 440 -7.18 9.16 13.95
C GLU A 440 -7.60 8.92 15.39
N GLU A 441 -8.49 9.75 15.91
CA GLU A 441 -9.08 9.49 17.22
C GLU A 441 -10.10 8.34 17.15
N TYR A 442 -10.32 7.66 18.27
CA TYR A 442 -11.32 6.60 18.32
C TYR A 442 -12.73 7.17 18.21
N THR A 443 -13.47 6.70 17.21
CA THR A 443 -14.86 7.13 16.97
C THR A 443 -15.85 6.02 17.29
N LEU A 444 -17.09 6.41 17.63
CA LEU A 444 -18.21 5.50 17.81
C LEU A 444 -18.96 5.20 16.51
N ASP A 445 -18.38 5.48 15.34
CA ASP A 445 -19.09 5.43 14.05
C ASP A 445 -19.74 4.08 13.77
N ARG A 446 -19.09 2.96 14.14
CA ARG A 446 -19.68 1.63 13.97
C ARG A 446 -20.90 1.43 14.86
N THR A 447 -20.83 1.91 16.11
CA THR A 447 -21.96 1.86 17.06
C THR A 447 -23.09 2.75 16.57
N LEU A 448 -22.80 3.96 16.11
CA LEU A 448 -23.78 4.89 15.55
C LEU A 448 -24.44 4.33 14.29
N LEU A 449 -23.66 3.75 13.37
CA LEU A 449 -24.18 3.13 12.17
C LEU A 449 -25.07 1.92 12.48
N TRP A 450 -24.68 1.10 13.46
CA TRP A 450 -25.53 0.01 13.96
C TRP A 450 -26.82 0.54 14.57
N LEU A 451 -26.77 1.57 15.43
CA LEU A 451 -27.95 2.21 15.99
C LEU A 451 -28.88 2.72 14.88
N THR A 452 -28.34 3.43 13.90
CA THR A 452 -29.11 3.96 12.76
C THR A 452 -29.73 2.87 11.91
N ARG A 453 -29.03 1.76 11.64
CA ARG A 453 -29.52 0.70 10.76
C ARG A 453 -30.43 -0.30 11.45
N GLN A 454 -30.14 -0.67 12.70
CA GLN A 454 -30.80 -1.78 13.40
C GLN A 454 -31.82 -1.31 14.43
N VAL A 455 -31.58 -0.17 15.10
CA VAL A 455 -32.39 0.28 16.24
C VAL A 455 -33.34 1.41 15.84
N ALA A 456 -32.87 2.38 15.06
CA ALA A 456 -33.61 3.59 14.74
C ALA A 456 -34.96 3.35 14.03
N PRO A 457 -35.12 2.38 13.10
CA PRO A 457 -36.42 2.10 12.48
C PRO A 457 -37.47 1.65 13.50
N SER A 458 -37.08 0.75 14.41
CA SER A 458 -37.96 0.27 15.48
C SER A 458 -38.28 1.38 16.48
N LEU A 459 -37.28 2.19 16.87
CA LEU A 459 -37.49 3.32 17.77
C LEU A 459 -38.42 4.38 17.15
N LYS A 460 -38.29 4.65 15.84
CA LYS A 460 -39.18 5.55 15.08
C LYS A 460 -40.60 5.01 15.00
N MET A 461 -40.77 3.68 14.91
CA MET A 461 -42.10 3.06 14.98
C MET A 461 -42.76 3.32 16.34
N VAL A 462 -42.03 3.16 17.45
CA VAL A 462 -42.54 3.45 18.80
C VAL A 462 -42.87 4.94 18.96
N GLN A 463 -42.02 5.84 18.47
CA GLN A 463 -42.31 7.29 18.47
C GLN A 463 -43.61 7.63 17.71
N LYS A 464 -43.85 7.01 16.55
CA LYS A 464 -45.13 7.20 15.84
C LYS A 464 -46.33 6.66 16.61
N LEU A 465 -46.16 5.58 17.36
CA LEU A 465 -47.22 5.07 18.24
C LEU A 465 -47.48 6.03 19.41
N ASP A 466 -46.43 6.63 19.96
CA ASP A 466 -46.52 7.67 20.99
C ASP A 466 -47.34 8.87 20.49
N ASP A 467 -47.03 9.38 19.30
CA ASP A 467 -47.77 10.51 18.68
C ASP A 467 -49.26 10.19 18.49
N LEU A 468 -49.60 8.97 18.06
CA LEU A 468 -50.99 8.54 17.84
C LEU A 468 -51.77 8.33 19.13
N ARG A 469 -51.10 7.93 20.21
CA ARG A 469 -51.73 7.55 21.49
C ARG A 469 -51.59 8.62 22.58
N GLY A 470 -50.85 9.69 22.31
CA GLY A 470 -50.49 10.68 23.32
C GLY A 470 -49.62 10.10 24.44
N THR A 471 -48.80 9.09 24.14
CA THR A 471 -47.89 8.46 25.11
C THR A 471 -46.45 8.94 24.92
N ARG A 472 -45.52 8.50 25.77
CA ARG A 472 -44.12 8.94 25.77
C ARG A 472 -43.11 7.78 25.91
N LEU A 473 -43.53 6.57 25.55
CA LEU A 473 -42.83 5.31 25.80
C LEU A 473 -41.40 5.32 25.24
N ALA A 474 -41.19 5.81 24.02
CA ALA A 474 -39.85 5.84 23.41
C ALA A 474 -38.87 6.69 24.21
N LYS A 475 -39.33 7.81 24.77
CA LYS A 475 -38.50 8.70 25.58
C LYS A 475 -38.24 8.10 26.96
N ASP A 476 -39.28 7.57 27.60
CA ASP A 476 -39.19 6.95 28.92
C ASP A 476 -38.23 5.75 28.90
N MET A 477 -38.27 4.92 27.85
CA MET A 477 -37.33 3.81 27.64
C MET A 477 -35.86 4.27 27.62
N ILE A 478 -35.56 5.43 27.06
CA ILE A 478 -34.20 5.98 27.00
C ILE A 478 -33.81 6.60 28.35
N GLU A 479 -34.72 7.35 28.98
CA GLU A 479 -34.48 8.00 30.27
C GLU A 479 -34.28 6.98 31.41
N GLU A 480 -34.98 5.85 31.38
CA GLU A 480 -34.88 4.77 32.36
C GLU A 480 -33.69 3.82 32.10
N ALA A 481 -33.08 3.88 30.92
CA ALA A 481 -31.97 3.01 30.56
C ALA A 481 -30.71 3.33 31.38
N ASN A 482 -30.25 2.38 32.18
CA ASN A 482 -29.03 2.54 32.97
C ASN A 482 -27.77 2.28 32.13
N LEU A 483 -26.82 3.22 32.18
CA LEU A 483 -25.50 3.02 31.60
C LEU A 483 -24.70 2.00 32.43
N SER A 484 -24.28 0.91 31.79
CA SER A 484 -23.38 -0.08 32.38
C SER A 484 -22.01 0.54 32.71
N PRO A 485 -21.19 -0.07 33.59
CA PRO A 485 -19.82 0.38 33.83
C PRO A 485 -18.99 0.47 32.55
N HIS A 486 -19.25 -0.44 31.59
CA HIS A 486 -18.63 -0.42 30.27
C HIS A 486 -19.02 0.83 29.47
N HIS A 487 -20.31 1.19 29.40
CA HIS A 487 -20.75 2.42 28.73
C HIS A 487 -20.13 3.68 29.36
N LYS A 488 -20.05 3.72 30.70
CA LYS A 488 -19.41 4.84 31.41
C LYS A 488 -17.92 4.96 31.08
N LYS A 489 -17.19 3.84 30.96
CA LYS A 489 -15.78 3.86 30.54
C LYS A 489 -15.62 4.30 29.08
N ILE A 490 -16.50 3.89 28.16
CA ILE A 490 -16.49 4.39 26.78
C ILE A 490 -16.65 5.91 26.77
N LEU A 491 -17.62 6.44 27.52
CA LEU A 491 -17.81 7.90 27.62
C LEU A 491 -16.56 8.60 28.18
N LYS A 492 -15.92 8.01 29.20
CA LYS A 492 -14.65 8.52 29.74
C LYS A 492 -13.54 8.54 28.68
N GLN A 493 -13.44 7.51 27.85
CA GLN A 493 -12.47 7.48 26.74
C GLN A 493 -12.77 8.56 25.69
N GLN A 494 -14.04 8.76 25.34
CA GLN A 494 -14.49 9.77 24.37
C GLN A 494 -14.30 11.23 24.87
N GLN A 495 -14.34 11.45 26.19
CA GLN A 495 -14.14 12.77 26.78
C GLN A 495 -12.68 13.09 27.12
N ALA A 496 -11.79 12.08 27.13
CA ALA A 496 -10.41 12.27 27.56
C ALA A 496 -9.60 12.98 26.48
N ALA A 497 -8.91 14.07 26.85
CA ALA A 497 -7.90 14.65 25.99
C ALA A 497 -6.72 13.69 25.85
N LEU A 498 -6.11 13.60 24.66
CA LEU A 498 -5.00 12.68 24.42
C LEU A 498 -3.82 12.92 25.39
N ASP A 499 -3.56 14.17 25.77
CA ASP A 499 -2.52 14.55 26.75
C ASP A 499 -2.76 13.95 28.15
N ASP A 500 -4.03 13.77 28.54
CA ASP A 500 -4.38 13.18 29.83
C ASP A 500 -4.23 11.66 29.81
N VAL A 501 -4.46 11.04 28.66
CA VAL A 501 -4.36 9.59 28.45
C VAL A 501 -2.90 9.14 28.39
N VAL A 502 -2.04 9.97 27.81
CA VAL A 502 -0.61 9.68 27.70
C VAL A 502 0.10 9.94 29.03
N THR A 503 1.05 9.07 29.35
CA THR A 503 1.96 9.28 30.48
C THR A 503 3.08 10.23 30.05
N ALA A 504 3.14 11.44 30.61
CA ALA A 504 4.27 12.35 30.39
C ALA A 504 5.55 11.69 30.91
N ARG A 505 6.53 11.47 30.03
CA ARG A 505 7.73 10.67 30.31
C ARG A 505 8.47 11.18 31.55
N GLN A 506 8.60 10.33 32.58
CA GLN A 506 9.76 10.38 33.46
C GLN A 506 10.98 9.97 32.62
N LYS A 507 11.93 10.90 32.44
CA LYS A 507 13.22 10.59 31.81
C LYS A 507 13.91 9.46 32.59
N GLY A 508 14.16 8.33 31.92
CA GLY A 508 15.28 7.44 32.21
C GLY A 508 15.15 6.50 33.41
N ARG A 509 14.20 5.57 33.41
CA ARG A 509 14.44 4.29 34.10
C ARG A 509 15.27 3.40 33.18
N LYS A 510 16.53 3.17 33.56
CA LYS A 510 17.40 2.18 32.92
C LYS A 510 16.89 0.80 33.32
N TRP A 511 16.01 0.25 32.50
CA TRP A 511 15.49 -1.10 32.71
C TRP A 511 16.60 -2.18 32.79
N ILE A 512 17.77 -1.96 32.19
CA ILE A 512 18.93 -2.87 32.36
C ILE A 512 19.26 -3.15 33.84
N ASP A 513 18.95 -2.22 34.76
CA ASP A 513 19.23 -2.40 36.18
C ASP A 513 18.18 -3.30 36.87
N ASP A 514 16.91 -3.29 36.43
CA ASP A 514 15.85 -4.15 36.97
C ASP A 514 16.04 -5.62 36.53
N LEU A 515 16.48 -5.85 35.28
CA LEU A 515 16.79 -7.22 34.79
C LEU A 515 17.96 -7.86 35.54
N LYS A 516 18.94 -7.07 35.95
CA LYS A 516 20.09 -7.58 36.73
C LYS A 516 19.70 -7.94 38.15
N GLN A 517 18.71 -7.26 38.72
CA GLN A 517 18.26 -7.54 40.07
C GLN A 517 17.39 -8.82 40.10
N GLU A 518 16.53 -9.01 39.11
CA GLU A 518 15.72 -10.24 38.95
C GLU A 518 16.58 -11.50 38.69
N TYR A 519 17.70 -11.37 37.96
CA TYR A 519 18.63 -12.48 37.71
C TYR A 519 19.61 -12.77 38.86
N MET A 520 19.76 -11.85 39.82
CA MET A 520 20.63 -12.04 41.00
C MET A 520 19.84 -12.49 42.23
N GLU A 521 18.52 -12.35 42.21
CA GLU A 521 17.59 -12.77 43.26
C GLU A 521 16.81 -14.07 42.90
N SER A 522 17.09 -14.68 41.74
CA SER A 522 16.69 -16.06 41.37
C SER A 522 17.90 -17.00 41.39
#